data_AF-A0A2U9IN00-F1
#
_entry.id   AF-A0A2U9IN00-F1
#
_cell.length_a   1.000
_cell.length_b   1.000
_cell.length_c   1.000
_cell.angle_alpha   90.00
_cell.angle_beta   90.00
_cell.angle_gamma   90.00
#
_symmetry.space_group_name_H-M   'P 1'
#
loop_
_entity.id
_entity.type
_entity.pdbx_description
1 polymer ?
#
loop_
_entity_poly.entity_id
_entity_poly.type
_entity_poly.pdbx_seq_one_letter_code
_entity_poly.pdbx_strand_id
1 'polypeptide(L)'
;MKLFGYNIDSVLTPEAKYVVTSRYFLDTLAEAYPAVISLNLEGKILRELVFIKQSRLKGRTIQEGYKYEIESHSDGRLNSLSKCEKIILGIKAKKISNINAITTQLRFFGFKKGNLERLLIIHDVPIIAKDKKDLFFQIQKFLNEWNVKVDNIPGLVLKKEESKVTNSKIIDLDYLSLPL
;
A
#
# COMPACT_ATOMS: atom_id res chain seq x y z
N MET A 1 12.99 -1.16 4.81
CA MET A 1 13.70 -0.83 3.56
C MET A 1 13.44 0.62 3.15
N LYS A 2 14.42 1.28 2.52
CA LYS A 2 14.25 2.61 1.94
C LYS A 2 14.61 2.61 0.45
N LEU A 3 13.84 3.36 -0.33
CA LEU A 3 14.09 3.62 -1.75
C LEU A 3 13.95 5.13 -2.01
N PHE A 4 14.92 5.78 -2.66
CA PHE A 4 14.98 7.24 -2.85
C PHE A 4 14.79 8.06 -1.55
N GLY A 5 15.21 7.50 -0.41
CA GLY A 5 15.04 8.10 0.92
C GLY A 5 13.64 7.92 1.54
N TYR A 6 12.71 7.26 0.87
CA TYR A 6 11.37 6.94 1.38
C TYR A 6 11.32 5.56 2.03
N ASN A 7 10.60 5.43 3.14
CA ASN A 7 10.25 4.11 3.67
C ASN A 7 9.19 3.46 2.77
N ILE A 8 9.51 2.30 2.18
CA ILE A 8 8.61 1.55 1.30
C ILE A 8 8.10 0.25 1.94
N ASP A 9 8.36 0.02 3.23
CA ASP A 9 7.99 -1.20 3.95
C ASP A 9 6.55 -1.67 3.67
N SER A 10 5.58 -0.74 3.58
CA SER A 10 4.18 -1.10 3.39
C SER A 10 3.86 -1.87 2.10
N VAL A 11 4.71 -1.78 1.08
CA VAL A 11 4.53 -2.56 -0.16
C VAL A 11 5.24 -3.92 -0.10
N LEU A 12 6.01 -4.19 0.95
CA LEU A 12 6.77 -5.42 1.12
C LEU A 12 5.94 -6.46 1.88
N THR A 13 5.85 -7.64 1.27
CA THR A 13 5.25 -8.84 1.84
C THR A 13 6.10 -10.05 1.43
N PRO A 14 5.98 -11.21 2.12
CA PRO A 14 6.67 -12.43 1.71
C PRO A 14 6.39 -12.87 0.25
N GLU A 15 5.21 -12.54 -0.26
CA GLU A 15 4.77 -12.82 -1.64
C GLU A 15 5.36 -11.84 -2.67
N ALA A 16 5.79 -10.65 -2.23
CA ALA A 16 6.39 -9.65 -3.11
C ALA A 16 7.80 -10.10 -3.54
N LYS A 17 8.01 -10.14 -4.86
CA LYS A 17 9.29 -10.49 -5.49
C LYS A 17 9.90 -9.35 -6.26
N TYR A 18 9.05 -8.45 -6.74
CA TYR A 18 9.50 -7.26 -7.43
C TYR A 18 8.90 -6.02 -6.79
N VAL A 19 9.68 -4.95 -6.79
CA VAL A 19 9.21 -3.59 -6.56
C VAL A 19 9.52 -2.78 -7.81
N VAL A 20 8.56 -2.00 -8.29
CA VAL A 20 8.70 -1.20 -9.50
C VAL A 20 8.33 0.25 -9.21
N THR A 21 8.96 1.18 -9.92
CA THR A 21 8.64 2.60 -9.84
C THR A 21 7.88 3.04 -11.08
N SER A 22 6.70 3.61 -10.88
CA SER A 22 5.82 4.05 -11.97
C SER A 22 4.99 5.27 -11.52
N ARG A 23 3.98 5.63 -12.31
CA ARG A 23 2.99 6.66 -11.96
C ARG A 23 1.65 6.03 -11.65
N TYR A 24 0.96 6.59 -10.66
CA TYR A 24 -0.42 6.27 -10.34
C TYR A 24 -1.29 7.49 -10.61
N PHE A 25 -2.31 7.34 -11.46
CA PHE A 25 -3.29 8.39 -11.71
C PHE A 25 -4.34 8.39 -10.59
N LEU A 26 -4.42 9.51 -9.87
CA LEU A 26 -5.38 9.66 -8.77
C LEU A 26 -6.58 10.49 -9.23
N ASP A 27 -7.68 9.81 -9.57
CA ASP A 27 -8.90 10.43 -10.11
C ASP A 27 -9.40 11.63 -9.29
N THR A 28 -9.32 11.54 -7.95
CA THR A 28 -9.81 12.59 -7.05
C THR A 28 -9.04 13.90 -7.15
N LEU A 29 -7.81 13.87 -7.66
CA LEU A 29 -6.98 15.06 -7.89
C LEU A 29 -6.75 15.34 -9.38
N ALA A 30 -7.25 14.46 -10.27
CA ALA A 30 -7.03 14.51 -11.71
C ALA A 30 -5.54 14.64 -12.12
N GLU A 31 -4.64 14.02 -11.36
CA GLU A 31 -3.18 14.12 -11.56
C GLU A 31 -2.48 12.77 -11.34
N ALA A 32 -1.34 12.56 -12.03
CA ALA A 32 -0.49 11.37 -11.91
C ALA A 32 0.70 11.62 -10.98
N TYR A 33 0.81 10.82 -9.92
CA TYR A 33 1.86 10.90 -8.90
C TYR A 33 2.80 9.71 -8.98
N PRO A 34 4.10 9.87 -8.61
CA PRO A 34 4.99 8.73 -8.53
C PRO A 34 4.55 7.72 -7.48
N ALA A 35 4.73 6.45 -7.82
CA ALA A 35 4.32 5.32 -7.02
C ALA A 35 5.41 4.25 -6.99
N VAL A 36 5.47 3.56 -5.86
CA VAL A 36 6.24 2.33 -5.68
C VAL A 36 5.22 1.19 -5.60
N ILE A 37 5.32 0.23 -6.49
CA ILE A 37 4.34 -0.86 -6.66
C ILE A 37 5.04 -2.18 -6.40
N SER A 38 4.43 -3.08 -5.62
CA SER A 38 4.95 -4.43 -5.44
C SER A 38 4.20 -5.45 -6.28
N LEU A 39 4.96 -6.39 -6.84
CA LEU A 39 4.49 -7.47 -7.69
C LEU A 39 4.94 -8.82 -7.14
N ASN A 40 4.14 -9.86 -7.34
CA ASN A 40 4.54 -11.25 -7.13
C ASN A 40 5.32 -11.82 -8.33
N LEU A 41 5.65 -13.12 -8.30
CA LEU A 41 6.36 -13.80 -9.41
C LEU A 41 5.61 -13.72 -10.74
N GLU A 42 4.28 -13.76 -10.71
CA GLU A 42 3.44 -13.72 -11.91
C GLU A 42 3.19 -12.28 -12.41
N GLY A 43 3.80 -11.26 -11.79
CA GLY A 43 3.62 -9.86 -12.18
C GLY A 43 2.30 -9.24 -11.71
N LYS A 44 1.54 -9.90 -10.82
CA LYS A 44 0.32 -9.36 -10.25
C LYS A 44 0.64 -8.30 -9.20
N ILE A 45 -0.03 -7.15 -9.30
CA ILE A 45 0.07 -6.07 -8.31
C ILE A 45 -0.49 -6.53 -6.96
N LEU A 46 0.34 -6.41 -5.92
CA LEU A 46 -0.02 -6.68 -4.53
C LEU A 46 -0.39 -5.37 -3.82
N ARG A 47 0.52 -4.40 -3.82
CA ARG A 47 0.35 -3.13 -3.09
C ARG A 47 0.98 -1.97 -3.85
N GLU A 48 0.46 -0.77 -3.61
CA GLU A 48 0.95 0.45 -4.24
C GLU A 48 1.10 1.55 -3.19
N LEU A 49 2.23 2.24 -3.18
CA LEU A 49 2.50 3.38 -2.33
C LEU A 49 2.71 4.61 -3.23
N VAL A 50 1.72 5.50 -3.23
CA VAL A 50 1.67 6.71 -4.04
C VAL A 50 2.15 7.91 -3.22
N PHE A 51 3.01 8.73 -3.80
CA PHE A 51 3.66 9.87 -3.17
C PHE A 51 3.09 11.19 -3.71
N ILE A 52 2.08 11.73 -3.00
CA ILE A 52 1.41 12.99 -3.36
C ILE A 52 2.36 14.17 -3.18
N LYS A 53 3.17 14.12 -2.10
CA LYS A 53 4.19 15.13 -1.84
C LYS A 53 5.59 14.52 -1.83
N GLN A 54 6.46 15.06 -2.67
CA GLN A 54 7.85 14.62 -2.77
C GLN A 54 8.86 15.59 -2.14
N SER A 55 10.05 15.06 -1.84
CA SER A 55 11.20 15.85 -1.43
C SER A 55 11.72 16.62 -2.65
N ARG A 56 12.04 17.90 -2.44
CA ARG A 56 12.72 18.73 -3.46
C ARG A 56 14.24 18.57 -3.44
N LEU A 57 14.78 17.72 -2.55
CA LEU A 57 16.22 17.48 -2.45
C LEU A 57 16.68 16.58 -3.60
N LYS A 58 17.79 16.95 -4.24
CA LYS A 58 18.43 16.14 -5.29
C LYS A 58 18.68 14.71 -4.78
N GLY A 59 18.37 13.70 -5.60
CA GLY A 59 18.52 12.28 -5.26
C GLY A 59 17.41 11.70 -4.35
N ARG A 60 16.39 12.48 -3.98
CA ARG A 60 15.21 12.02 -3.22
C ARG A 60 13.89 12.17 -3.97
N THR A 61 13.98 12.32 -5.27
CA THR A 61 12.83 12.23 -6.18
C THR A 61 12.76 10.80 -6.68
N ILE A 62 11.55 10.24 -6.72
CA ILE A 62 11.37 8.87 -7.21
C ILE A 62 11.60 8.90 -8.72
N GLN A 63 12.55 8.10 -9.19
CA GLN A 63 12.77 7.90 -10.61
C GLN A 63 11.92 6.73 -11.08
N GLU A 64 11.14 6.96 -12.13
CA GLU A 64 10.24 5.98 -12.75
C GLU A 64 11.01 5.02 -13.66
N GLY A 65 10.42 3.86 -13.96
CA GLY A 65 10.97 2.92 -14.94
C GLY A 65 12.05 1.98 -14.39
N TYR A 66 12.12 1.79 -13.07
CA TYR A 66 13.02 0.82 -12.45
C TYR A 66 12.24 -0.39 -11.91
N LYS A 67 12.88 -1.55 -11.96
CA LYS A 67 12.43 -2.81 -11.37
C LYS A 67 13.51 -3.32 -10.42
N TYR A 68 13.12 -3.58 -9.18
CA TYR A 68 13.97 -4.09 -8.11
C TYR A 68 13.52 -5.50 -7.80
N GLU A 69 14.41 -6.49 -7.91
CA GLU A 69 14.17 -7.81 -7.33
C GLU A 69 14.42 -7.73 -5.83
N ILE A 70 13.49 -8.26 -5.04
CA ILE A 70 13.52 -8.16 -3.59
C ILE A 70 13.26 -9.50 -2.92
N GLU A 71 13.79 -9.63 -1.72
CA GLU A 71 13.42 -10.68 -0.78
C GLU A 71 12.88 -10.02 0.49
N SER A 72 11.71 -10.46 0.94
CA SER A 72 11.08 -9.99 2.17
C SER A 72 10.63 -11.17 3.01
N HIS A 73 10.89 -11.12 4.31
CA HIS A 73 10.48 -12.17 5.25
C HIS A 73 9.33 -11.73 6.17
N SER A 74 8.83 -10.51 6.02
CA SER A 74 7.74 -9.99 6.84
C SER A 74 6.84 -9.02 6.08
N ASP A 75 5.62 -8.86 6.57
CA ASP A 75 4.69 -7.86 6.07
C ASP A 75 5.00 -6.50 6.70
N GLY A 76 5.24 -5.47 5.86
CA GLY A 76 5.52 -4.11 6.34
C GLY A 76 4.30 -3.24 6.63
N ARG A 77 3.08 -3.77 6.48
CA ARG A 77 1.82 -3.22 7.02
C ARG A 77 1.65 -1.73 6.72
N LEU A 78 1.52 -0.89 7.75
CA LEU A 78 1.38 0.57 7.62
C LEU A 78 2.67 1.35 7.92
N ASN A 79 3.84 0.70 7.89
CA ASN A 79 5.11 1.31 8.27
C ASN A 79 5.53 2.48 7.36
N SER A 80 5.17 2.46 6.08
CA SER A 80 5.40 3.59 5.18
C SER A 80 4.56 4.82 5.52
N LEU A 81 3.53 4.67 6.37
CA LEU A 81 2.69 5.75 6.88
C LEU A 81 3.02 6.10 8.34
N SER A 82 4.14 5.63 8.90
CA SER A 82 4.51 5.88 10.30
C SER A 82 4.73 7.36 10.63
N LYS A 83 5.12 8.17 9.65
CA LYS A 83 5.35 9.62 9.81
C LYS A 83 4.10 10.48 9.54
N CYS A 84 2.97 9.85 9.22
CA CYS A 84 1.69 10.54 9.05
C CYS A 84 1.03 10.73 10.42
N GLU A 85 0.55 11.94 10.68
CA GLU A 85 -0.15 12.30 11.93
C GLU A 85 -1.56 11.71 11.98
N LYS A 86 -2.19 11.55 10.80
CA LYS A 86 -3.53 11.00 10.66
C LYS A 86 -3.57 10.04 9.48
N ILE A 87 -4.24 8.91 9.65
CA ILE A 87 -4.49 7.95 8.58
C ILE A 87 -6.00 7.68 8.53
N ILE A 88 -6.58 7.80 7.33
CA ILE A 88 -7.97 7.47 7.07
C ILE A 88 -8.02 6.21 6.20
N LEU A 89 -8.80 5.22 6.61
CA LEU A 89 -9.11 4.05 5.80
C LEU A 89 -10.35 4.34 4.95
N GLY A 90 -10.22 4.10 3.64
CA GLY A 90 -11.33 3.90 2.72
C GLY A 90 -11.24 2.53 2.05
N ILE A 91 -12.29 2.13 1.34
CA ILE A 91 -12.34 0.85 0.63
C ILE A 91 -12.88 1.01 -0.78
N LYS A 92 -12.48 0.11 -1.67
CA LYS A 92 -13.14 -0.10 -2.96
C LYS A 92 -13.64 -1.54 -3.00
N ALA A 93 -14.92 -1.72 -2.69
CA ALA A 93 -15.57 -3.03 -2.70
C ALA A 93 -15.97 -3.43 -4.14
N LYS A 94 -15.87 -4.71 -4.46
CA LYS A 94 -16.28 -5.30 -5.74
C LYS A 94 -17.15 -6.52 -5.50
N LYS A 95 -18.34 -6.55 -6.08
CA LYS A 95 -19.19 -7.75 -6.09
C LYS A 95 -18.66 -8.74 -7.12
N ILE A 96 -18.55 -10.00 -6.74
CA ILE A 96 -18.18 -11.13 -7.59
C ILE A 96 -19.46 -11.95 -7.82
N SER A 97 -20.12 -11.72 -8.97
CA SER A 97 -21.47 -12.20 -9.23
C SER A 97 -21.59 -13.73 -9.28
N ASN A 98 -20.57 -14.44 -9.78
CA ASN A 98 -20.58 -15.89 -9.94
C ASN A 98 -20.62 -16.67 -8.62
N ILE A 99 -20.04 -16.11 -7.55
CA ILE A 99 -20.03 -16.72 -6.20
C ILE A 99 -20.87 -15.91 -5.20
N ASN A 100 -21.61 -14.91 -5.68
CA ASN A 100 -22.40 -13.96 -4.90
C ASN A 100 -21.66 -13.44 -3.65
N ALA A 101 -20.41 -13.00 -3.83
CA ALA A 101 -19.56 -12.52 -2.75
C ALA A 101 -19.05 -11.09 -3.01
N ILE A 102 -18.45 -10.48 -2.00
CA ILE A 102 -17.85 -9.16 -2.04
C ILE A 102 -16.38 -9.29 -1.67
N THR A 103 -15.51 -8.78 -2.53
CA THR A 103 -14.09 -8.56 -2.22
C THR A 103 -13.81 -7.07 -2.09
N THR A 104 -12.63 -6.71 -1.63
CA THR A 104 -12.28 -5.31 -1.39
C THR A 104 -10.81 -5.04 -1.57
N GLN A 105 -10.52 -3.82 -2.02
CA GLN A 105 -9.20 -3.19 -1.92
C GLN A 105 -9.24 -2.21 -0.74
N LEU A 106 -8.19 -2.16 0.08
CA LEU A 106 -8.06 -1.16 1.14
C LEU A 106 -7.24 0.04 0.65
N ARG A 107 -7.64 1.25 1.06
CA ARG A 107 -6.98 2.51 0.71
C ARG A 107 -6.70 3.32 1.97
N PHE A 108 -5.44 3.50 2.31
CA PHE A 108 -5.00 4.26 3.46
C PHE A 108 -4.47 5.62 3.02
N PHE A 109 -5.18 6.68 3.40
CA PHE A 109 -4.83 8.06 3.13
C PHE A 109 -4.03 8.62 4.30
N GLY A 110 -2.73 8.85 4.10
CA GLY A 110 -1.81 9.37 5.11
C GLY A 110 -1.67 10.88 5.02
N PHE A 111 -1.98 11.57 6.11
CA PHE A 111 -1.93 13.02 6.23
C PHE A 111 -0.82 13.48 7.16
N LYS A 112 -0.23 14.63 6.83
CA LYS A 112 0.76 15.33 7.66
C LYS A 112 0.54 16.83 7.59
N LYS A 113 0.48 17.50 8.75
CA LYS A 113 0.15 18.93 8.85
C LYS A 113 -1.12 19.27 8.06
N GLY A 114 -2.15 18.45 8.20
CA GLY A 114 -3.45 18.61 7.54
C GLY A 114 -3.50 18.30 6.04
N ASN A 115 -2.36 18.02 5.38
CA ASN A 115 -2.30 17.78 3.94
C ASN A 115 -2.15 16.29 3.63
N LEU A 116 -2.76 15.81 2.54
CA LEU A 116 -2.55 14.46 2.03
C LEU A 116 -1.10 14.33 1.55
N GLU A 117 -0.35 13.39 2.12
CA GLU A 117 1.07 13.18 1.78
C GLU A 117 1.26 11.90 0.97
N ARG A 118 0.54 10.83 1.34
CA ARG A 118 0.71 9.49 0.78
C ARG A 118 -0.62 8.77 0.67
N LEU A 119 -0.71 7.88 -0.29
CA LEU A 119 -1.79 6.91 -0.41
C LEU A 119 -1.16 5.51 -0.49
N LEU A 120 -1.55 4.62 0.42
CA LEU A 120 -1.22 3.20 0.35
C LEU A 120 -2.47 2.43 -0.10
N ILE A 121 -2.30 1.60 -1.11
CA ILE A 121 -3.31 0.74 -1.67
C ILE A 121 -2.91 -0.71 -1.43
N ILE A 122 -3.86 -1.52 -0.96
CA ILE A 122 -3.67 -2.94 -0.68
C ILE A 122 -4.69 -3.74 -1.50
N HIS A 123 -4.21 -4.56 -2.43
CA HIS A 123 -5.02 -5.42 -3.29
C HIS A 123 -5.02 -6.88 -2.83
N ASP A 124 -3.97 -7.30 -2.15
CA ASP A 124 -3.74 -8.64 -1.57
C ASP A 124 -4.54 -8.84 -0.26
N VAL A 125 -5.81 -8.41 -0.25
CA VAL A 125 -6.69 -8.50 0.92
C VAL A 125 -7.45 -9.83 0.86
N PRO A 126 -7.22 -10.80 1.77
CA PRO A 126 -7.82 -12.13 1.70
C PRO A 126 -9.26 -12.14 2.24
N ILE A 127 -10.12 -11.27 1.72
CA ILE A 127 -11.50 -11.07 2.19
C ILE A 127 -12.50 -11.45 1.09
N ILE A 128 -13.42 -12.33 1.47
CA ILE A 128 -14.58 -12.74 0.69
C ILE A 128 -15.78 -12.69 1.63
N ALA A 129 -16.61 -11.66 1.47
CA ALA A 129 -17.73 -11.36 2.34
C ALA A 129 -19.09 -11.61 1.67
N LYS A 130 -20.09 -11.99 2.45
CA LYS A 130 -21.45 -12.25 1.95
C LYS A 130 -22.28 -10.98 1.81
N ASP A 131 -22.04 -10.02 2.69
CA ASP A 131 -22.76 -8.75 2.75
C ASP A 131 -21.86 -7.64 3.33
N LYS A 132 -22.43 -6.44 3.49
CA LYS A 132 -21.71 -5.27 4.01
C LYS A 132 -21.25 -5.44 5.47
N LYS A 133 -22.05 -6.10 6.31
CA LYS A 133 -21.74 -6.29 7.75
C LYS A 133 -20.60 -7.29 7.90
N ASP A 134 -20.67 -8.40 7.18
CA ASP A 134 -19.61 -9.41 7.10
C ASP A 134 -18.32 -8.81 6.52
N LEU A 135 -18.42 -7.98 5.48
CA LEU A 135 -17.27 -7.27 4.90
C LEU A 135 -16.56 -6.41 5.95
N PHE A 136 -17.32 -5.60 6.69
CA PHE A 136 -16.75 -4.76 7.73
C PHE A 136 -16.09 -5.58 8.84
N PHE A 137 -16.72 -6.65 9.29
CA PHE A 137 -16.17 -7.56 10.29
C PHE A 137 -14.86 -8.21 9.84
N GLN A 138 -14.80 -8.72 8.60
CA GLN A 138 -13.58 -9.32 8.05
C GLN A 138 -12.45 -8.30 7.89
N ILE A 139 -12.76 -7.05 7.51
CA ILE A 139 -11.77 -5.97 7.47
C ILE A 139 -11.22 -5.70 8.86
N GLN A 140 -12.07 -5.59 9.89
CA GLN A 140 -11.61 -5.38 11.26
C GLN A 140 -10.72 -6.53 11.74
N LYS A 141 -11.08 -7.79 11.41
CA LYS A 141 -10.27 -8.96 11.75
C LYS A 141 -8.89 -8.90 11.10
N PHE A 142 -8.83 -8.66 9.80
CA PHE A 142 -7.58 -8.53 9.04
C PHE A 142 -6.68 -7.42 9.61
N LEU A 143 -7.24 -6.24 9.89
CA LEU A 143 -6.47 -5.12 10.46
C LEU A 143 -6.02 -5.37 11.89
N ASN A 144 -6.78 -6.14 12.67
CA ASN A 144 -6.39 -6.47 14.03
C ASN A 144 -5.13 -7.36 14.07
N GLU A 145 -4.87 -8.19 13.06
CA GLU A 145 -3.60 -8.94 12.91
C GLU A 145 -2.39 -8.00 12.76
N TRP A 146 -2.64 -6.76 12.33
CA TRP A 146 -1.65 -5.69 12.24
C TRP A 146 -1.62 -4.78 13.46
N ASN A 147 -2.35 -5.10 14.53
CA ASN A 147 -2.59 -4.22 15.69
C ASN A 147 -3.21 -2.87 15.29
N VAL A 148 -4.03 -2.87 14.25
CA VAL A 148 -4.74 -1.70 13.74
C VAL A 148 -6.22 -1.84 14.06
N LYS A 149 -6.81 -0.81 14.67
CA LYS A 149 -8.24 -0.73 14.93
C LYS A 149 -8.89 0.34 14.05
N VAL A 150 -10.08 0.03 13.55
CA VAL A 150 -10.94 0.95 12.81
C VAL A 150 -12.39 0.73 13.25
N ASP A 151 -13.09 1.82 13.55
CA ASP A 151 -14.47 1.77 14.08
C ASP A 151 -15.55 1.99 13.01
N ASN A 152 -15.18 2.57 11.85
CA ASN A 152 -16.08 2.83 10.72
C ASN A 152 -15.34 2.87 9.37
N ILE A 153 -16.07 2.81 8.26
CA ILE A 153 -15.50 2.99 6.91
C ILE A 153 -16.36 3.97 6.12
N PRO A 154 -15.80 5.08 5.60
CA PRO A 154 -14.44 5.55 5.85
C PRO A 154 -14.22 5.89 7.33
N GLY A 155 -13.00 5.69 7.83
CA GLY A 155 -12.74 5.84 9.26
C GLY A 155 -11.30 6.09 9.64
N LEU A 156 -11.10 6.57 10.86
CA LEU A 156 -9.78 6.85 11.40
C LEU A 156 -9.09 5.55 11.83
N VAL A 157 -7.82 5.44 11.47
CA VAL A 157 -6.96 4.31 11.83
C VAL A 157 -6.31 4.58 13.17
N LEU A 158 -6.63 3.75 14.16
CA LEU A 158 -6.02 3.77 15.49
C LEU A 158 -4.93 2.70 15.57
N LYS A 159 -3.68 3.13 15.80
CA LYS A 159 -2.52 2.24 15.98
C LYS A 159 -2.30 2.01 17.48
N LYS A 160 -2.11 0.76 17.89
CA LYS A 160 -1.85 0.39 19.30
C LYS A 160 -0.36 0.30 19.69
N GLU A 161 0.57 0.86 18.88
CA GLU A 161 2.06 0.65 18.93
C GLU A 161 2.48 -0.78 18.51
N GLU A 162 3.65 -1.12 17.93
CA GLU A 162 4.91 -0.46 17.50
C GLU A 162 5.09 -0.57 15.96
N SER A 163 6.01 0.21 15.38
CA SER A 163 6.50 -0.02 14.01
C SER A 163 7.57 -1.12 13.99
N LYS A 164 7.25 -2.30 13.45
CA LYS A 164 8.25 -3.34 13.20
C LYS A 164 8.94 -3.07 11.87
N VAL A 165 10.27 -2.92 11.86
CA VAL A 165 11.00 -2.79 10.59
C VAL A 165 10.88 -4.09 9.80
N THR A 166 10.55 -3.99 8.52
CA THR A 166 10.49 -5.18 7.64
C THR A 166 11.91 -5.67 7.35
N ASN A 167 12.16 -6.97 7.55
CA ASN A 167 13.44 -7.58 7.15
C ASN A 167 13.39 -7.87 5.65
N SER A 168 14.02 -7.02 4.86
CA SER A 168 14.00 -7.11 3.40
C SER A 168 15.26 -6.53 2.79
N LYS A 169 15.68 -7.10 1.67
CA LYS A 169 16.85 -6.68 0.90
C LYS A 169 16.52 -6.61 -0.59
N ILE A 170 17.25 -5.75 -1.30
CA ILE A 170 17.31 -5.76 -2.77
C ILE A 170 18.28 -6.87 -3.15
N ILE A 171 17.88 -7.69 -4.10
CA ILE A 171 18.73 -8.71 -4.72
C ILE A 171 19.36 -8.12 -5.99
N ASP A 172 18.54 -7.50 -6.84
CA ASP A 172 18.97 -6.98 -8.14
C ASP A 172 18.19 -5.72 -8.56
N LEU A 173 18.71 -4.98 -9.54
CA LEU A 173 18.13 -3.77 -10.10
C LEU A 173 18.24 -3.76 -11.63
N ASP A 174 17.08 -3.67 -12.27
CA ASP A 174 16.92 -3.56 -13.71
C ASP A 174 16.09 -2.35 -14.12
N TYR A 175 16.14 -2.03 -15.42
CA TYR A 175 15.13 -1.17 -16.03
C TYR A 175 13.83 -1.95 -16.24
N LEU A 176 12.71 -1.25 -16.06
CA LEU A 176 11.39 -1.80 -16.31
C LEU A 176 11.19 -1.97 -17.82
N SER A 177 11.12 -3.21 -18.29
CA SER A 177 11.06 -3.56 -19.71
C SER A 177 9.63 -3.58 -20.31
N LEU A 178 8.58 -3.38 -19.50
CA LEU A 178 7.18 -3.41 -19.92
C LEU A 178 6.38 -2.25 -19.29
N PRO A 179 5.42 -1.62 -20.01
CA PRO A 179 4.48 -0.71 -19.39
C PRO A 179 3.54 -1.47 -18.44
N LEU A 180 3.39 -0.95 -17.22
CA LEU A 180 2.44 -1.42 -16.19
C LEU A 180 1.10 -0.68 -16.30
#